data_AF-A0A924N8R7-F1
#
_entry.id   AF-A0A924N8R7-F1
#
_cell.length_a   1.000
_cell.length_b   1.000
_cell.length_c   1.000
_cell.angle_alpha   90.00
_cell.angle_beta   90.00
_cell.angle_gamma   90.00
#
_symmetry.space_group_name_H-M   'P 1'
#
loop_
_entity.id
_entity.type
_entity.pdbx_description
1 polymer ?
#
loop_
_entity_poly.entity_id
_entity_poly.type
_entity_poly.pdbx_seq_one_letter_code
_entity_poly.pdbx_strand_id
1 'polypeptide(L)'
;MLGSTTTARRRFTAGLGLAGAFVLLAPGARAQGTITSPRQQFGFNIGDDYKLPNYTQFEGYWRKLAKESNRMKLVEIGNTAEGRPQLMAIISSPANLARLDHYKAISRKLALVDGVGETEAHALAREGKAIVWIDGGLHATEVLGASQLIETVYQLVSKNDPETMRFLDDCIILAVHANPDGMELVSNWYMKDADTLKRNTNIPRLYQKYIGHDNNRDFYMSNQAETQNVNHVLYQDWFPQIVYNHHQTGPAGTVMFAPPFRDPFNYNLDALIPVELDLVAASMHSRFEAEGKPGVTMRSGSSYSTWWNGGLRTTVYFHNQIGLLTETIGNPTPQVIPFIPEQQLPRADLPYPIAPQVWHFRQSIEYSLTANRAVLDIASRERENLLFNFWRMGRNSIDRGSRDTWTASPSRIDAVKKKIDADGRVGATAMGAEGRPVTGAPVGDPINQFGRGADVKYYNDVLHAPALRDARGYILPSDQADFPTATKFINTLLHVGVTVHRATAPFTVRGKTYPAGSYVVKTAQAFRPHVLDMFEPQDHPNDFAYPGGPPKRPYDNAGYTLAFQMGVTFDRILDGFDGPFERITGLASPTPGSVAGA
;
A
#
# COMPACT_ATOMS: atom_id res chain seq x y z
N MET A 1 24.28 -46.09 -66.66
CA MET A 1 23.24 -45.91 -67.71
C MET A 1 22.41 -44.71 -67.28
N LEU A 2 22.75 -43.45 -67.58
CA LEU A 2 22.70 -42.72 -68.86
C LEU A 2 21.34 -42.79 -69.58
N GLY A 3 20.70 -41.62 -69.74
CA GLY A 3 19.51 -41.36 -70.58
C GLY A 3 18.53 -40.41 -69.89
N SER A 4 18.69 -39.08 -69.91
CA SER A 4 18.40 -38.11 -71.00
C SER A 4 16.91 -38.03 -71.43
N THR A 5 16.23 -37.02 -70.90
CA THR A 5 15.26 -36.09 -71.52
C THR A 5 14.71 -36.36 -72.93
N THR A 6 13.37 -36.29 -73.11
CA THR A 6 12.70 -35.29 -73.99
C THR A 6 11.18 -35.17 -73.77
N THR A 7 10.69 -33.97 -74.05
CA THR A 7 9.36 -33.33 -73.95
C THR A 7 8.20 -33.88 -74.79
N ALA A 8 6.96 -33.71 -74.30
CA ALA A 8 5.81 -33.32 -75.13
C ALA A 8 4.70 -32.59 -74.32
N ARG A 9 4.17 -31.53 -74.94
CA ARG A 9 3.25 -30.50 -74.43
C ARG A 9 1.84 -31.00 -74.13
N ARG A 10 1.15 -30.38 -73.16
CA ARG A 10 -0.25 -29.95 -73.31
C ARG A 10 -0.55 -28.69 -72.51
N ARG A 11 -1.22 -27.77 -73.20
CA ARG A 11 -1.62 -26.42 -72.78
C ARG A 11 -2.66 -26.47 -71.66
N PHE A 12 -2.57 -25.59 -70.67
CA PHE A 12 -3.74 -25.04 -70.01
C PHE A 12 -3.56 -23.54 -69.76
N THR A 13 -4.70 -22.89 -69.86
CA THR A 13 -5.01 -21.48 -70.04
C THR A 13 -4.63 -20.58 -68.86
N ALA A 14 -4.27 -19.34 -69.20
CA ALA A 14 -4.03 -18.25 -68.28
C ALA A 14 -5.28 -17.91 -67.46
N GLY A 15 -5.11 -17.84 -66.13
CA GLY A 15 -6.00 -17.14 -65.22
C GLY A 15 -5.20 -16.04 -64.52
N LEU A 16 -5.49 -14.78 -64.85
CA LEU A 16 -5.04 -13.62 -64.09
C LEU A 16 -5.70 -13.69 -62.70
N GLY A 17 -4.95 -14.10 -61.68
CA GLY A 17 -5.31 -13.90 -60.28
C GLY A 17 -4.61 -12.64 -59.77
N LEU A 18 -5.34 -11.54 -59.62
CA LEU A 18 -4.87 -10.39 -58.84
C LEU A 18 -4.70 -10.86 -57.38
N ALA A 19 -3.46 -11.12 -56.97
CA ALA A 19 -3.11 -11.23 -55.56
C ALA A 19 -3.08 -9.82 -54.96
N GLY A 20 -4.21 -9.37 -54.42
CA GLY A 20 -4.26 -8.17 -53.59
C GLY A 20 -3.47 -8.42 -52.31
N ALA A 21 -2.27 -7.86 -52.23
CA ALA A 21 -1.50 -7.80 -51.01
C ALA A 21 -2.25 -6.89 -50.01
N PHE A 22 -2.98 -7.50 -49.08
CA PHE A 22 -3.46 -6.81 -47.88
C PHE A 22 -2.24 -6.49 -47.01
N VAL A 23 -1.67 -5.31 -47.21
CA VAL A 23 -0.77 -4.69 -46.23
C VAL A 23 -1.64 -4.33 -45.03
N LEU A 24 -1.64 -5.18 -44.00
CA LEU A 24 -2.10 -4.81 -42.66
C LEU A 24 -1.21 -3.67 -42.17
N LEU A 25 -1.65 -2.43 -42.38
CA LEU A 25 -1.07 -1.25 -41.73
C LEU A 25 -1.24 -1.43 -40.23
N ALA A 26 -0.16 -1.84 -39.55
CA ALA A 26 -0.07 -1.76 -38.11
C ALA A 26 -0.37 -0.30 -37.70
N PRO A 27 -1.21 -0.05 -36.66
CA PRO A 27 -1.44 1.30 -36.20
C PRO A 27 -0.09 1.92 -35.84
N GLY A 28 0.26 3.00 -36.55
CA GLY A 28 1.55 3.67 -36.39
C GLY A 28 1.73 4.09 -34.94
N ALA A 29 2.79 3.57 -34.29
CA ALA A 29 3.20 4.04 -32.98
C ALA A 29 3.42 5.56 -33.08
N ARG A 30 2.66 6.34 -32.31
CA ARG A 30 2.91 7.79 -32.21
C ARG A 30 4.34 7.98 -31.72
N ALA A 31 5.18 8.61 -32.54
CA ALA A 31 6.50 9.03 -32.10
C ALA A 31 6.34 10.08 -30.99
N GLN A 32 7.23 10.04 -29.99
CA GLN A 32 7.24 10.98 -28.89
C GLN A 32 7.56 12.39 -29.43
N GLY A 33 6.72 13.38 -29.13
CA GLY A 33 6.97 14.77 -29.50
C GLY A 33 8.01 15.42 -28.59
N THR A 34 8.37 16.67 -28.90
CA THR A 34 9.13 17.50 -27.96
C THR A 34 8.32 17.67 -26.67
N ILE A 35 8.84 17.18 -25.55
CA ILE A 35 8.17 17.29 -24.26
C ILE A 35 8.40 18.66 -23.65
N THR A 36 7.33 19.39 -23.36
CA THR A 36 7.38 20.70 -22.70
C THR A 36 7.95 20.55 -21.29
N SER A 37 9.05 21.25 -20.99
CA SER A 37 9.64 21.27 -19.65
C SER A 37 8.82 22.09 -18.65
N PRO A 38 8.96 21.86 -17.33
CA PRO A 38 8.29 22.67 -16.33
C PRO A 38 8.60 24.17 -16.46
N ARG A 39 9.84 24.54 -16.80
CA ARG A 39 10.23 25.94 -17.03
C ARG A 39 9.48 26.58 -18.19
N GLN A 40 9.28 25.84 -19.28
CA GLN A 40 8.49 26.33 -20.42
C GLN A 40 7.00 26.46 -20.09
N GLN A 41 6.47 25.58 -19.22
CA GLN A 41 5.07 25.62 -18.81
C GLN A 41 4.77 26.71 -17.77
N PHE A 42 5.59 26.82 -16.72
CA PHE A 42 5.31 27.65 -15.55
C PHE A 42 6.12 28.94 -15.50
N GLY A 43 7.18 29.05 -16.31
CA GLY A 43 8.17 30.14 -16.26
C GLY A 43 9.27 29.94 -15.21
N PHE A 44 9.26 28.84 -14.47
CA PHE A 44 10.24 28.47 -13.45
C PHE A 44 10.42 26.95 -13.38
N ASN A 45 11.54 26.47 -12.86
CA ASN A 45 11.72 25.03 -12.63
C ASN A 45 11.02 24.59 -11.35
N ILE A 46 10.58 23.34 -11.32
CA ILE A 46 10.08 22.74 -10.09
C ILE A 46 11.21 22.70 -9.05
N GLY A 47 11.00 23.35 -7.91
CA GLY A 47 12.01 23.51 -6.86
C GLY A 47 12.74 24.85 -6.85
N ASP A 48 12.48 25.75 -7.80
CA ASP A 48 12.98 27.13 -7.72
C ASP A 48 12.43 27.82 -6.46
N ASP A 49 13.29 28.55 -5.75
CA ASP A 49 12.91 29.21 -4.50
C ASP A 49 11.73 30.18 -4.72
N TYR A 50 10.82 30.16 -3.75
CA TYR A 50 9.59 30.92 -3.70
C TYR A 50 8.60 30.63 -4.83
N LYS A 51 8.71 29.51 -5.56
CA LYS A 51 7.77 29.17 -6.64
C LYS A 51 6.97 27.92 -6.32
N LEU A 52 5.65 28.02 -6.48
CA LEU A 52 4.71 26.89 -6.45
C LEU A 52 3.70 27.02 -7.59
N PRO A 53 3.49 25.96 -8.39
CA PRO A 53 2.31 25.87 -9.23
C PRO A 53 1.08 25.53 -8.38
N ASN A 54 -0.09 26.07 -8.72
CA ASN A 54 -1.37 25.62 -8.16
C ASN A 54 -1.94 24.40 -8.91
N TYR A 55 -3.06 23.84 -8.43
CA TYR A 55 -3.63 22.64 -9.05
C TYR A 55 -4.11 22.88 -10.48
N THR A 56 -4.70 24.05 -10.75
CA THR A 56 -5.11 24.43 -12.12
C THR A 56 -3.93 24.40 -13.09
N GLN A 57 -2.77 24.91 -12.68
CA GLN A 57 -1.53 24.86 -13.46
C GLN A 57 -0.98 23.43 -13.59
N PHE A 58 -1.01 22.65 -12.51
CA PHE A 58 -0.64 21.23 -12.49
C PHE A 58 -1.47 20.42 -13.49
N GLU A 59 -2.80 20.52 -13.43
CA GLU A 59 -3.73 19.85 -14.31
C GLU A 59 -3.48 20.24 -15.77
N GLY A 60 -3.36 21.55 -16.04
CA GLY A 60 -3.06 22.05 -17.38
C GLY A 60 -1.76 21.48 -17.94
N TYR A 61 -0.74 21.30 -17.10
CA TYR A 61 0.52 20.72 -17.51
C TYR A 61 0.41 19.21 -17.79
N TRP A 62 -0.22 18.45 -16.90
CA TRP A 62 -0.39 17.00 -17.10
C TRP A 62 -1.25 16.68 -18.31
N ARG A 63 -2.31 17.46 -18.57
CA ARG A 63 -3.10 17.33 -19.81
C ARG A 63 -2.28 17.66 -21.06
N LYS A 64 -1.30 18.55 -20.98
CA LYS A 64 -0.34 18.84 -22.07
C LYS A 64 0.62 17.66 -22.27
N LEU A 65 1.25 17.17 -21.20
CA LEU A 65 2.17 16.02 -21.26
C LEU A 65 1.50 14.77 -21.86
N ALA A 66 0.24 14.51 -21.50
CA ALA A 66 -0.54 13.39 -22.05
C ALA A 66 -0.81 13.51 -23.58
N LYS A 67 -0.74 14.71 -24.15
CA LYS A 67 -0.83 14.93 -25.61
C LYS A 67 0.52 14.82 -26.31
N GLU A 68 1.60 15.19 -25.62
CA GLU A 68 2.97 15.22 -26.17
C GLU A 68 3.70 13.87 -26.06
N SER A 69 3.39 13.08 -25.04
CA SER A 69 4.05 11.81 -24.75
C SER A 69 3.23 10.59 -25.15
N ASN A 70 3.88 9.61 -25.78
CA ASN A 70 3.32 8.29 -26.03
C ASN A 70 3.52 7.31 -24.85
N ARG A 71 4.11 7.76 -23.73
CA ARG A 71 4.42 6.98 -22.52
C ARG A 71 3.44 7.24 -21.37
N MET A 72 2.41 8.04 -21.59
CA MET A 72 1.49 8.49 -20.55
C MET A 72 0.04 8.39 -21.04
N LYS A 73 -0.83 7.86 -20.20
CA LYS A 73 -2.28 8.05 -20.26
C LYS A 73 -2.71 8.81 -19.02
N LEU A 74 -3.49 9.88 -19.19
CA LEU A 74 -4.04 10.65 -18.07
C LEU A 74 -5.50 10.28 -17.89
N VAL A 75 -5.90 9.95 -16.67
CA VAL A 75 -7.28 9.60 -16.31
C VAL A 75 -7.75 10.43 -15.11
N GLU A 76 -9.06 10.63 -15.05
CA GLU A 76 -9.76 11.22 -13.90
C GLU A 76 -10.30 10.06 -13.07
N ILE A 77 -9.87 9.95 -11.81
CA ILE A 77 -10.25 8.83 -10.91
C ILE A 77 -11.50 9.13 -10.08
N GLY A 78 -12.08 10.32 -10.28
CA GLY A 78 -13.25 10.83 -9.59
C GLY A 78 -13.14 12.33 -9.36
N ASN A 79 -14.13 12.90 -8.68
CA ASN A 79 -14.12 14.31 -8.28
C ASN A 79 -13.82 14.44 -6.78
N THR A 80 -13.20 15.56 -6.40
CA THR A 80 -12.97 15.95 -5.01
C THR A 80 -14.24 16.48 -4.34
N ALA A 81 -14.17 16.74 -3.03
CA ALA A 81 -15.28 17.31 -2.27
C ALA A 81 -15.68 18.73 -2.73
N GLU A 82 -14.79 19.50 -3.36
CA GLU A 82 -15.11 20.77 -4.02
C GLU A 82 -15.35 20.63 -5.55
N GLY A 83 -15.39 19.41 -6.09
CA GLY A 83 -15.78 19.12 -7.46
C GLY A 83 -14.66 19.22 -8.50
N ARG A 84 -13.39 19.27 -8.10
CA ARG A 84 -12.24 19.23 -9.03
C ARG A 84 -11.98 17.78 -9.49
N PRO A 85 -11.56 17.57 -10.75
CA PRO A 85 -11.14 16.25 -11.20
C PRO A 85 -9.87 15.83 -10.45
N GLN A 86 -9.87 14.65 -9.86
CA GLN A 86 -8.69 14.04 -9.26
C GLN A 86 -7.93 13.24 -10.32
N LEU A 87 -6.67 13.61 -10.58
CA LEU A 87 -5.90 13.08 -11.71
C LEU A 87 -4.95 11.95 -11.30
N MET A 88 -4.89 10.93 -12.17
CA MET A 88 -3.86 9.90 -12.17
C MET A 88 -3.21 9.80 -13.55
N ALA A 89 -1.89 9.88 -13.58
CA ALA A 89 -1.09 9.57 -14.75
C ALA A 89 -0.64 8.11 -14.71
N ILE A 90 -0.95 7.36 -15.77
CA ILE A 90 -0.51 5.98 -15.98
C ILE A 90 0.68 6.03 -16.93
N ILE A 91 1.86 5.66 -16.44
CA ILE A 91 3.14 5.84 -17.15
C ILE A 91 3.80 4.47 -17.35
N SER A 92 4.12 4.14 -18.60
CA SER A 92 4.79 2.89 -18.99
C SER A 92 5.28 2.99 -20.44
N SER A 93 5.91 1.94 -20.96
CA SER A 93 6.29 1.88 -22.37
C SER A 93 5.06 1.89 -23.28
N PRO A 94 5.14 2.41 -24.52
CA PRO A 94 4.01 2.38 -25.45
C PRO A 94 3.48 0.96 -25.72
N ALA A 95 4.36 -0.03 -25.72
CA ALA A 95 3.99 -1.44 -25.87
C ALA A 95 3.16 -1.93 -24.67
N ASN A 96 3.52 -1.53 -23.45
CA ASN A 96 2.76 -1.88 -22.27
C ASN A 96 1.40 -1.17 -22.22
N LEU A 97 1.37 0.12 -22.56
CA LEU A 97 0.13 0.92 -22.60
C LEU A 97 -0.88 0.41 -23.63
N ALA A 98 -0.42 -0.25 -24.71
CA ALA A 98 -1.27 -0.91 -25.69
C ALA A 98 -1.93 -2.19 -25.14
N ARG A 99 -1.36 -2.81 -24.09
CA ARG A 99 -1.84 -4.03 -23.43
C ARG A 99 -2.31 -3.78 -21.99
N LEU A 100 -2.72 -2.55 -21.69
CA LEU A 100 -2.95 -2.10 -20.32
C LEU A 100 -4.00 -2.94 -19.57
N ASP A 101 -5.14 -3.22 -20.22
CA ASP A 101 -6.24 -4.00 -19.63
C ASP A 101 -5.80 -5.44 -19.30
N HIS A 102 -4.89 -5.99 -20.11
CA HIS A 102 -4.32 -7.32 -19.88
C HIS A 102 -3.46 -7.36 -18.62
N TYR A 103 -2.53 -6.43 -18.46
CA TYR A 103 -1.67 -6.38 -17.27
C TYR A 103 -2.44 -6.04 -16.00
N LYS A 104 -3.47 -5.19 -16.12
CA LYS A 104 -4.39 -4.90 -15.03
C LYS A 104 -5.19 -6.15 -14.61
N ALA A 105 -5.66 -6.94 -15.58
CA ALA A 105 -6.32 -8.22 -15.30
C ALA A 105 -5.38 -9.24 -14.64
N ILE A 106 -4.11 -9.31 -15.05
CA ILE A 106 -3.08 -10.12 -14.38
C ILE A 106 -2.96 -9.73 -12.90
N SER A 107 -2.76 -8.44 -12.62
CA SER A 107 -2.60 -7.95 -11.24
C SER A 107 -3.81 -8.28 -10.38
N ARG A 108 -5.03 -8.04 -10.89
CA ARG A 108 -6.27 -8.37 -10.19
C ARG A 108 -6.39 -9.86 -9.88
N LYS A 109 -6.10 -10.74 -10.86
CA LYS A 109 -6.16 -12.19 -10.67
C LYS A 109 -5.20 -12.67 -9.59
N LEU A 110 -3.99 -12.13 -9.56
CA LEU A 110 -3.00 -12.45 -8.54
C LEU A 110 -3.41 -11.91 -7.17
N ALA A 111 -3.83 -10.64 -7.09
CA ALA A 111 -4.26 -9.99 -5.85
C ALA A 111 -5.42 -10.72 -5.15
N LEU A 112 -6.41 -11.17 -5.94
CA LEU A 112 -7.64 -11.78 -5.44
C LEU A 112 -7.62 -13.31 -5.46
N VAL A 113 -6.57 -13.93 -5.99
CA VAL A 113 -6.46 -15.40 -6.19
C VAL A 113 -7.67 -15.93 -6.99
N ASP A 114 -8.07 -15.19 -8.02
CA ASP A 114 -9.34 -15.42 -8.73
C ASP A 114 -9.24 -16.62 -9.70
N GLY A 115 -9.49 -17.82 -9.17
CA GLY A 115 -9.42 -19.08 -9.91
C GLY A 115 -8.00 -19.49 -10.34
N VAL A 116 -6.97 -18.80 -9.83
CA VAL A 116 -5.57 -19.00 -10.23
C VAL A 116 -4.86 -19.96 -9.27
N GLY A 117 -4.41 -21.09 -9.81
CA GLY A 117 -3.50 -22.02 -9.12
C GLY A 117 -2.03 -21.59 -9.19
N GLU A 118 -1.17 -22.21 -8.40
CA GLU A 118 0.24 -21.79 -8.24
C GLU A 118 1.04 -21.76 -9.56
N THR A 119 0.89 -22.79 -10.40
CA THR A 119 1.57 -22.86 -11.72
C THR A 119 1.15 -21.71 -12.64
N GLU A 120 -0.16 -21.40 -12.67
CA GLU A 120 -0.67 -20.26 -13.44
C GLU A 120 -0.20 -18.94 -12.82
N ALA A 121 -0.16 -18.82 -11.50
CA ALA A 121 0.33 -17.63 -10.81
C ALA A 121 1.79 -17.31 -11.20
N HIS A 122 2.67 -18.32 -11.25
CA HIS A 122 4.04 -18.13 -11.75
C HIS A 122 4.08 -17.68 -13.21
N ALA A 123 3.23 -18.24 -14.08
CA ALA A 123 3.18 -17.85 -15.48
C ALA A 123 2.70 -16.39 -15.65
N LEU A 124 1.65 -16.01 -14.91
CA LEU A 124 1.11 -14.65 -14.89
C LEU A 124 2.13 -13.66 -14.29
N ALA A 125 2.86 -14.03 -13.24
CA ALA A 125 3.88 -13.19 -12.62
C ALA A 125 5.07 -12.93 -13.57
N ARG A 126 5.50 -13.92 -14.35
CA ARG A 126 6.53 -13.75 -15.39
C ARG A 126 6.12 -12.75 -16.46
N GLU A 127 4.87 -12.88 -16.93
CA GLU A 127 4.32 -12.02 -17.99
C GLU A 127 3.98 -10.61 -17.48
N GLY A 128 3.48 -10.52 -16.26
CA GLY A 128 2.93 -9.31 -15.67
C GLY A 128 3.96 -8.17 -15.51
N LYS A 129 3.42 -6.98 -15.24
CA LYS A 129 4.20 -5.77 -14.96
C LYS A 129 4.02 -5.37 -13.51
N ALA A 130 5.09 -4.93 -12.86
CA ALA A 130 5.00 -4.43 -11.49
C ALA A 130 4.20 -3.13 -11.53
N ILE A 131 3.12 -3.08 -10.77
CA ILE A 131 2.27 -1.90 -10.66
C ILE A 131 2.72 -1.13 -9.44
N VAL A 132 3.28 0.06 -9.67
CA VAL A 132 3.86 0.92 -8.64
C VAL A 132 3.04 2.19 -8.55
N TRP A 133 2.46 2.43 -7.38
CA TRP A 133 1.78 3.68 -7.07
C TRP A 133 2.76 4.66 -6.43
N ILE A 134 2.78 5.89 -6.94
CA ILE A 134 3.52 7.02 -6.39
C ILE A 134 2.58 8.20 -6.28
N ASP A 135 2.35 8.70 -5.07
CA ASP A 135 1.52 9.89 -4.87
C ASP A 135 2.28 11.07 -4.29
N GLY A 136 1.61 12.21 -4.37
CA GLY A 136 2.07 13.48 -3.85
C GLY A 136 0.92 14.40 -3.46
N GLY A 137 1.16 15.19 -2.42
CA GLY A 137 0.25 16.25 -2.00
C GLY A 137 -0.97 15.72 -1.27
N LEU A 138 -0.83 14.71 -0.41
CA LEU A 138 -1.91 14.25 0.48
C LEU A 138 -2.23 15.35 1.50
N HIS A 139 -1.24 15.71 2.32
CA HIS A 139 -1.30 16.91 3.14
C HIS A 139 -0.91 18.12 2.29
N ALA A 140 -1.86 19.01 2.00
CA ALA A 140 -1.62 20.09 1.05
C ALA A 140 -0.59 21.14 1.50
N THR A 141 -0.37 21.29 2.81
CA THR A 141 0.68 22.17 3.35
C THR A 141 2.08 21.59 3.18
N GLU A 142 2.20 20.31 2.83
CA GLU A 142 3.45 19.60 2.55
C GLU A 142 3.74 19.63 1.04
N VAL A 143 4.03 20.83 0.56
CA VAL A 143 4.08 21.17 -0.87
C VAL A 143 5.17 20.42 -1.66
N LEU A 144 6.12 19.76 -0.99
CA LEU A 144 7.11 18.89 -1.63
C LEU A 144 6.46 17.72 -2.35
N GLY A 145 5.45 17.09 -1.74
CA GLY A 145 4.83 15.87 -2.28
C GLY A 145 4.27 16.11 -3.68
N ALA A 146 3.49 17.18 -3.86
CA ALA A 146 2.96 17.56 -5.18
C ALA A 146 4.07 18.00 -6.14
N SER A 147 5.06 18.75 -5.64
CA SER A 147 6.16 19.26 -6.48
C SER A 147 7.04 18.13 -7.04
N GLN A 148 7.47 17.18 -6.21
CA GLN A 148 8.26 16.04 -6.68
C GLN A 148 7.48 15.18 -7.68
N LEU A 149 6.15 15.09 -7.52
CA LEU A 149 5.31 14.30 -8.41
C LEU A 149 5.29 14.89 -9.83
N ILE A 150 5.22 16.23 -9.95
CA ILE A 150 5.33 16.92 -11.25
C ILE A 150 6.66 16.60 -11.93
N GLU A 151 7.76 16.73 -11.18
CA GLU A 151 9.11 16.49 -11.70
C GLU A 151 9.32 15.02 -12.07
N THR A 152 8.84 14.08 -11.24
CA THR A 152 8.89 12.63 -11.50
C THR A 152 8.18 12.28 -12.80
N VAL A 153 6.95 12.75 -12.98
CA VAL A 153 6.18 12.50 -14.22
C VAL A 153 6.91 13.09 -15.43
N TYR A 154 7.38 14.35 -15.34
CA TYR A 154 8.15 14.97 -16.42
C TYR A 154 9.39 14.14 -16.79
N GLN A 155 10.17 13.68 -15.81
CA GLN A 155 11.38 12.90 -16.08
C GLN A 155 11.06 11.54 -16.72
N LEU A 156 10.06 10.81 -16.23
CA LEU A 156 9.68 9.51 -16.81
C LEU A 156 9.20 9.62 -18.26
N VAL A 157 8.49 10.71 -18.58
CA VAL A 157 7.95 10.92 -19.92
C VAL A 157 8.91 11.66 -20.87
N SER A 158 10.08 12.10 -20.43
CA SER A 158 11.05 12.86 -21.25
C SER A 158 12.43 12.22 -21.35
N LYS A 159 12.92 11.56 -20.30
CA LYS A 159 14.25 10.93 -20.29
C LYS A 159 14.28 9.65 -21.11
N ASN A 160 15.45 9.36 -21.68
CA ASN A 160 15.73 8.18 -22.51
C ASN A 160 16.94 7.39 -22.02
N ASP A 161 17.40 7.65 -20.80
CA ASP A 161 18.51 6.88 -20.22
C ASP A 161 18.11 5.40 -20.03
N PRO A 162 19.06 4.46 -20.08
CA PRO A 162 18.76 3.03 -20.00
C PRO A 162 17.98 2.61 -18.75
N GLU A 163 18.21 3.28 -17.62
CA GLU A 163 17.50 2.99 -16.37
C GLU A 163 16.02 3.39 -16.49
N THR A 164 15.72 4.60 -16.96
CA THR A 164 14.34 5.06 -17.20
C THR A 164 13.62 4.15 -18.19
N MET A 165 14.27 3.77 -19.29
CA MET A 165 13.64 2.90 -20.29
C MET A 165 13.31 1.51 -19.73
N ARG A 166 14.21 0.92 -18.92
CA ARG A 166 13.93 -0.33 -18.22
C ARG A 166 12.74 -0.21 -17.27
N PHE A 167 12.65 0.86 -16.49
CA PHE A 167 11.48 1.08 -15.61
C PHE A 167 10.17 1.09 -16.40
N LEU A 168 10.15 1.76 -17.55
CA LEU A 168 8.97 1.83 -18.41
C LEU A 168 8.61 0.47 -19.02
N ASP A 169 9.59 -0.37 -19.31
CA ASP A 169 9.38 -1.70 -19.88
C ASP A 169 8.91 -2.74 -18.85
N ASP A 170 9.34 -2.60 -17.59
CA ASP A 170 9.04 -3.56 -16.51
C ASP A 170 7.88 -3.15 -15.61
N CYS A 171 7.59 -1.85 -15.50
CA CYS A 171 6.61 -1.31 -14.57
C CYS A 171 5.44 -0.59 -15.27
N ILE A 172 4.28 -0.60 -14.61
CA ILE A 172 3.20 0.36 -14.83
C ILE A 172 3.17 1.28 -13.62
N ILE A 173 3.46 2.57 -13.83
CA ILE A 173 3.60 3.55 -12.77
C ILE A 173 2.30 4.37 -12.71
N LEU A 174 1.68 4.40 -11.54
CA LEU A 174 0.47 5.17 -11.24
C LEU A 174 0.87 6.40 -10.43
N ALA A 175 1.00 7.54 -11.09
CA ALA A 175 1.32 8.82 -10.44
C ALA A 175 0.04 9.58 -10.09
N VAL A 176 -0.25 9.81 -8.80
CA VAL A 176 -1.55 10.32 -8.35
C VAL A 176 -1.42 11.57 -7.48
N HIS A 177 -2.19 12.61 -7.79
CA HIS A 177 -2.34 13.75 -6.90
C HIS A 177 -3.44 13.46 -5.86
N ALA A 178 -3.08 13.44 -4.58
CA ALA A 178 -4.00 12.98 -3.53
C ALA A 178 -5.00 14.06 -3.06
N ASN A 179 -4.64 15.35 -3.08
CA ASN A 179 -5.50 16.44 -2.59
C ASN A 179 -5.55 17.66 -3.54
N PRO A 180 -6.28 17.58 -4.67
CA PRO A 180 -6.41 18.69 -5.62
C PRO A 180 -6.89 20.01 -5.00
N ASP A 181 -7.93 19.95 -4.17
CA ASP A 181 -8.54 21.14 -3.56
C ASP A 181 -7.56 21.87 -2.63
N GLY A 182 -6.81 21.10 -1.85
CA GLY A 182 -5.80 21.63 -0.96
C GLY A 182 -4.62 22.24 -1.69
N MET A 183 -4.10 21.59 -2.75
CA MET A 183 -2.99 22.16 -3.55
C MET A 183 -3.39 23.51 -4.15
N GLU A 184 -4.60 23.62 -4.69
CA GLU A 184 -5.14 24.88 -5.23
C GLU A 184 -5.13 25.97 -4.15
N LEU A 185 -5.70 25.68 -2.98
CA LEU A 185 -5.78 26.64 -1.87
C LEU A 185 -4.40 27.06 -1.34
N VAL A 186 -3.54 26.10 -1.01
CA VAL A 186 -2.24 26.36 -0.37
C VAL A 186 -1.29 27.09 -1.33
N SER A 187 -1.24 26.67 -2.59
CA SER A 187 -0.33 27.29 -3.56
C SER A 187 -0.78 28.71 -3.92
N ASN A 188 -2.09 28.94 -4.07
CA ASN A 188 -2.62 30.29 -4.27
C ASN A 188 -2.34 31.20 -3.07
N TRP A 189 -2.53 30.69 -1.85
CA TRP A 189 -2.21 31.43 -0.64
C TRP A 189 -0.73 31.79 -0.56
N TYR A 190 0.15 30.85 -0.83
CA TYR A 190 1.60 31.07 -0.84
C TYR A 190 2.01 32.10 -1.89
N MET A 191 1.44 32.03 -3.10
CA MET A 191 1.84 32.87 -4.22
C MET A 191 1.18 34.25 -4.24
N LYS A 192 0.19 34.53 -3.36
CA LYS A 192 -0.57 35.80 -3.33
C LYS A 192 0.29 37.03 -3.02
N ASP A 193 1.30 36.87 -2.16
CA ASP A 193 2.15 37.97 -1.74
C ASP A 193 3.27 38.18 -2.76
N ALA A 194 3.37 39.40 -3.27
CA ALA A 194 4.41 39.79 -4.23
C ALA A 194 5.81 39.83 -3.58
N ASP A 195 5.86 40.22 -2.30
CA ASP A 195 7.05 40.13 -1.46
C ASP A 195 7.27 38.67 -1.07
N THR A 196 8.30 38.05 -1.65
CA THR A 196 8.59 36.62 -1.48
C THR A 196 8.91 36.27 -0.02
N LEU A 197 9.41 37.21 0.78
CA LEU A 197 9.75 36.98 2.18
C LEU A 197 8.53 36.92 3.11
N LYS A 198 7.35 37.30 2.62
CA LYS A 198 6.07 37.22 3.37
C LYS A 198 5.29 35.94 3.10
N ARG A 199 5.70 35.16 2.09
CA ARG A 199 5.01 33.93 1.67
C ARG A 199 5.10 32.88 2.77
N ASN A 200 3.99 32.19 2.99
CA ASN A 200 3.85 31.15 3.99
C ASN A 200 2.69 30.21 3.60
N THR A 201 2.54 29.10 4.32
CA THR A 201 1.47 28.13 4.13
C THR A 201 0.40 28.18 5.23
N ASN A 202 0.36 29.27 6.04
CA ASN A 202 -0.61 29.49 7.11
C ASN A 202 -1.96 29.95 6.55
N ILE A 203 -2.68 29.03 5.94
CA ILE A 203 -3.99 29.28 5.34
C ILE A 203 -5.08 29.59 6.39
N PRO A 204 -6.08 30.43 6.08
CA PRO A 204 -7.10 30.88 7.05
C PRO A 204 -8.28 29.90 7.21
N ARG A 205 -8.25 28.75 6.53
CA ARG A 205 -9.28 27.71 6.57
C ARG A 205 -8.66 26.33 6.35
N LEU A 206 -9.36 25.27 6.73
CA LEU A 206 -8.95 23.90 6.45
C LEU A 206 -8.96 23.62 4.94
N TYR A 207 -7.89 23.02 4.42
CA TYR A 207 -7.95 22.28 3.15
C TYR A 207 -8.64 20.92 3.36
N GLN A 208 -9.11 20.25 2.32
CA GLN A 208 -9.94 19.03 2.44
C GLN A 208 -11.21 19.27 3.29
N LYS A 209 -12.34 19.44 2.62
CA LYS A 209 -13.61 19.84 3.24
C LYS A 209 -13.92 18.99 4.49
N TYR A 210 -14.03 19.66 5.64
CA TYR A 210 -14.32 19.12 6.98
C TYR A 210 -13.19 18.43 7.76
N ILE A 211 -12.02 18.12 7.17
CA ILE A 211 -11.00 17.33 7.89
C ILE A 211 -9.59 17.92 7.91
N GLY A 212 -9.26 18.89 7.05
CA GLY A 212 -7.97 19.57 7.19
C GLY A 212 -6.77 18.71 6.82
N HIS A 213 -5.72 18.87 7.61
CA HIS A 213 -4.48 18.12 7.48
C HIS A 213 -4.64 16.63 7.68
N ASP A 214 -5.65 16.19 8.45
CA ASP A 214 -5.75 14.80 8.89
C ASP A 214 -6.46 13.87 7.89
N ASN A 215 -6.32 14.15 6.59
CA ASN A 215 -6.91 13.31 5.53
C ASN A 215 -6.22 11.95 5.39
N ASN A 216 -5.02 11.79 5.94
CA ASN A 216 -4.32 10.51 6.05
C ASN A 216 -4.79 9.65 7.25
N ARG A 217 -6.03 9.83 7.73
CA ARG A 217 -6.71 9.00 8.74
C ARG A 217 -7.97 8.32 8.24
N ASP A 218 -8.34 8.55 6.99
CA ASP A 218 -9.64 8.16 6.45
C ASP A 218 -9.61 6.86 5.63
N PHE A 219 -8.43 6.30 5.30
CA PHE A 219 -8.30 5.28 4.26
C PHE A 219 -8.99 3.93 4.54
N TYR A 220 -9.24 3.61 5.80
CA TYR A 220 -10.04 2.44 6.19
C TYR A 220 -11.55 2.74 6.31
N MET A 221 -11.93 4.01 6.51
CA MET A 221 -13.33 4.44 6.67
C MET A 221 -13.96 4.92 5.36
N SER A 222 -13.15 5.48 4.45
CA SER A 222 -13.57 6.03 3.16
C SER A 222 -14.68 7.09 3.27
N ASN A 223 -14.59 8.05 4.20
CA ASN A 223 -15.61 9.10 4.32
C ASN A 223 -15.43 10.22 3.27
N GLN A 224 -14.21 10.46 2.79
CA GLN A 224 -13.94 11.51 1.80
C GLN A 224 -14.04 10.98 0.37
N ALA A 225 -14.48 11.85 -0.55
CA ALA A 225 -14.55 11.51 -1.97
C ALA A 225 -13.16 11.15 -2.53
N GLU A 226 -12.13 11.89 -2.15
CA GLU A 226 -10.75 11.67 -2.56
C GLU A 226 -10.23 10.31 -2.06
N THR A 227 -10.53 9.96 -0.82
CA THR A 227 -10.20 8.64 -0.25
C THR A 227 -10.93 7.53 -0.99
N GLN A 228 -12.23 7.70 -1.28
CA GLN A 228 -13.01 6.72 -2.04
C GLN A 228 -12.44 6.49 -3.44
N ASN A 229 -12.05 7.57 -4.14
CA ASN A 229 -11.44 7.51 -5.46
C ASN A 229 -10.11 6.73 -5.40
N VAL A 230 -9.25 7.04 -4.42
CA VAL A 230 -7.96 6.34 -4.24
C VAL A 230 -8.18 4.87 -3.87
N ASN A 231 -9.07 4.57 -2.93
CA ASN A 231 -9.37 3.20 -2.51
C ASN A 231 -9.94 2.35 -3.66
N HIS A 232 -10.79 2.94 -4.51
CA HIS A 232 -11.27 2.28 -5.72
C HIS A 232 -10.09 1.86 -6.62
N VAL A 233 -9.12 2.76 -6.84
CA VAL A 233 -7.92 2.44 -7.63
C VAL A 233 -7.11 1.33 -6.95
N LEU A 234 -6.80 1.46 -5.66
CA LEU A 234 -5.91 0.56 -4.95
C LEU A 234 -6.47 -0.85 -4.76
N TYR A 235 -7.79 -0.98 -4.54
CA TYR A 235 -8.38 -2.23 -4.04
C TYR A 235 -9.46 -2.83 -4.93
N GLN A 236 -9.84 -2.14 -6.00
CA GLN A 236 -10.87 -2.63 -6.93
C GLN A 236 -10.39 -2.64 -8.37
N ASP A 237 -9.49 -1.74 -8.72
CA ASP A 237 -9.13 -1.51 -10.11
C ASP A 237 -7.71 -1.98 -10.47
N TRP A 238 -6.69 -1.50 -9.75
CA TRP A 238 -5.28 -1.66 -10.16
C TRP A 238 -4.46 -2.62 -9.31
N PHE A 239 -4.69 -2.69 -7.99
CA PHE A 239 -3.96 -3.56 -7.08
C PHE A 239 -2.42 -3.42 -7.20
N PRO A 240 -1.85 -2.24 -6.88
CA PRO A 240 -0.40 -2.05 -6.96
C PRO A 240 0.35 -2.97 -5.97
N GLN A 241 1.52 -3.46 -6.37
CA GLN A 241 2.40 -4.24 -5.47
C GLN A 241 3.13 -3.31 -4.50
N ILE A 242 3.45 -2.08 -4.92
CA ILE A 242 4.10 -1.07 -4.09
C ILE A 242 3.29 0.22 -4.13
N VAL A 243 3.06 0.82 -2.95
CA VAL A 243 2.36 2.09 -2.76
C VAL A 243 3.26 3.05 -2.00
N TYR A 244 3.68 4.14 -2.64
CA TYR A 244 4.63 5.09 -2.08
C TYR A 244 4.07 6.52 -1.96
N ASN A 245 3.93 6.97 -0.71
CA ASN A 245 3.31 8.24 -0.34
C ASN A 245 4.34 9.22 0.27
N HIS A 246 4.43 10.44 -0.29
CA HIS A 246 5.41 11.44 0.12
C HIS A 246 4.85 12.45 1.12
N HIS A 247 5.58 12.67 2.22
CA HIS A 247 5.23 13.59 3.30
C HIS A 247 6.37 14.55 3.69
N GLN A 248 6.02 15.52 4.53
CA GLN A 248 6.95 16.41 5.21
C GLN A 248 6.56 16.62 6.68
N THR A 249 7.51 16.87 7.58
CA THR A 249 8.93 17.11 7.38
C THR A 249 9.78 16.00 7.98
N GLY A 250 10.99 15.80 7.43
CA GLY A 250 11.97 14.89 8.00
C GLY A 250 12.41 15.30 9.41
N PRO A 251 12.98 14.37 10.21
CA PRO A 251 13.46 14.64 11.57
C PRO A 251 14.48 15.79 11.62
N ALA A 252 14.46 16.57 12.70
CA ALA A 252 15.39 17.68 12.87
C ALA A 252 16.86 17.24 12.77
N GLY A 253 17.67 18.02 12.05
CA GLY A 253 19.09 17.71 11.81
C GLY A 253 19.34 16.62 10.75
N THR A 254 18.28 16.16 10.07
CA THR A 254 18.35 15.21 8.94
C THR A 254 17.67 15.79 7.69
N VAL A 255 17.77 15.10 6.56
CA VAL A 255 17.06 15.44 5.32
C VAL A 255 15.74 14.67 5.22
N MET A 256 15.79 13.35 5.45
CA MET A 256 14.67 12.47 5.18
C MET A 256 14.59 11.35 6.22
N PHE A 257 13.38 11.01 6.66
CA PHE A 257 13.10 9.68 7.19
C PHE A 257 12.58 8.79 6.06
N ALA A 258 13.12 7.59 5.93
CA ALA A 258 12.68 6.55 4.99
C ALA A 258 12.50 5.21 5.73
N PRO A 259 11.68 4.26 5.18
CA PRO A 259 11.68 2.88 5.63
C PRO A 259 13.09 2.29 5.71
N PRO A 260 13.33 1.28 6.56
CA PRO A 260 12.31 0.47 7.24
C PRO A 260 11.78 1.11 8.52
N PHE A 261 10.58 0.68 8.93
CA PHE A 261 9.92 1.18 10.15
C PHE A 261 10.40 0.41 11.37
N ARG A 262 10.23 0.99 12.55
CA ARG A 262 10.46 0.27 13.80
C ARG A 262 9.30 -0.68 14.07
N ASP A 263 9.59 -1.74 14.82
CA ASP A 263 8.55 -2.55 15.47
C ASP A 263 7.68 -1.70 16.41
N PRO A 264 6.45 -2.13 16.71
CA PRO A 264 5.81 -3.37 16.24
C PRO A 264 5.12 -3.23 14.88
N PHE A 265 5.03 -4.33 14.14
CA PHE A 265 4.06 -4.48 13.04
C PHE A 265 2.76 -5.14 13.52
N ASN A 266 1.66 -4.97 12.77
CA ASN A 266 0.38 -5.61 13.11
C ASN A 266 0.43 -7.13 12.84
N TYR A 267 0.07 -7.95 13.82
CA TYR A 267 0.20 -9.40 13.73
C TYR A 267 -0.80 -10.10 12.79
N ASN A 268 -1.81 -9.37 12.29
CA ASN A 268 -2.73 -9.88 11.28
C ASN A 268 -2.10 -9.95 9.87
N LEU A 269 -1.02 -9.19 9.64
CA LEU A 269 -0.37 -9.10 8.34
C LEU A 269 0.29 -10.43 7.94
N ASP A 270 0.41 -10.68 6.64
CA ASP A 270 1.27 -11.77 6.16
C ASP A 270 2.75 -11.40 6.42
N ALA A 271 3.56 -12.38 6.78
CA ALA A 271 4.96 -12.17 7.14
C ALA A 271 5.81 -11.69 5.94
N LEU A 272 5.33 -11.90 4.70
CA LEU A 272 5.98 -11.33 3.52
C LEU A 272 5.94 -9.79 3.52
N ILE A 273 4.92 -9.15 4.09
CA ILE A 273 4.80 -7.68 4.10
C ILE A 273 6.00 -6.99 4.79
N PRO A 274 6.31 -7.26 6.07
CA PRO A 274 7.44 -6.59 6.72
C PRO A 274 8.79 -6.95 6.07
N VAL A 275 8.94 -8.16 5.53
CA VAL A 275 10.20 -8.60 4.92
C VAL A 275 10.43 -7.95 3.54
N GLU A 276 9.41 -7.88 2.69
CA GLU A 276 9.51 -7.22 1.39
C GLU A 276 9.59 -5.69 1.53
N LEU A 277 8.97 -5.12 2.56
CA LEU A 277 9.16 -3.72 2.92
C LEU A 277 10.63 -3.43 3.23
N ASP A 278 11.29 -4.27 4.04
CA ASP A 278 12.72 -4.13 4.35
C ASP A 278 13.61 -4.29 3.10
N LEU A 279 13.22 -5.14 2.14
CA LEU A 279 13.90 -5.25 0.85
C LEU A 279 13.84 -3.94 0.05
N VAL A 280 12.66 -3.35 -0.09
CA VAL A 280 12.50 -2.07 -0.80
C VAL A 280 13.24 -0.96 -0.06
N ALA A 281 13.16 -0.95 1.27
CA ALA A 281 13.84 -0.02 2.14
C ALA A 281 15.37 -0.06 1.96
N ALA A 282 15.96 -1.25 1.97
CA ALA A 282 17.39 -1.44 1.76
C ALA A 282 17.84 -0.90 0.39
N SER A 283 17.02 -1.09 -0.66
CA SER A 283 17.27 -0.51 -1.99
C SER A 283 17.29 1.02 -1.95
N MET A 284 16.32 1.64 -1.26
CA MET A 284 16.27 3.10 -1.09
C MET A 284 17.53 3.63 -0.41
N HIS A 285 17.89 3.07 0.75
CA HIS A 285 19.08 3.48 1.50
C HIS A 285 20.37 3.26 0.71
N SER A 286 20.54 2.09 0.07
CA SER A 286 21.71 1.82 -0.76
C SER A 286 21.86 2.85 -1.88
N ARG A 287 20.76 3.32 -2.47
CA ARG A 287 20.82 4.32 -3.54
C ARG A 287 21.18 5.70 -3.01
N PHE A 288 20.65 6.13 -1.87
CA PHE A 288 21.03 7.41 -1.25
C PHE A 288 22.54 7.46 -0.96
N GLU A 289 23.08 6.40 -0.36
CA GLU A 289 24.51 6.33 -0.04
C GLU A 289 25.37 6.32 -1.32
N ALA A 290 24.98 5.54 -2.33
CA ALA A 290 25.69 5.49 -3.61
C ALA A 290 25.66 6.82 -4.38
N GLU A 291 24.60 7.61 -4.24
CA GLU A 291 24.48 8.95 -4.84
C GLU A 291 25.09 10.07 -3.97
N GLY A 292 25.70 9.73 -2.83
CA GLY A 292 26.33 10.70 -1.93
C GLY A 292 25.32 11.64 -1.27
N LYS A 293 24.15 11.13 -0.89
CA LYS A 293 23.03 11.88 -0.30
C LYS A 293 22.92 11.64 1.22
N PRO A 294 23.66 12.41 2.04
CA PRO A 294 23.62 12.27 3.49
C PRO A 294 22.27 12.69 4.09
N GLY A 295 22.04 12.33 5.34
CA GLY A 295 20.93 12.79 6.15
C GLY A 295 19.65 11.97 5.98
N VAL A 296 19.71 10.75 5.43
CA VAL A 296 18.55 9.85 5.39
C VAL A 296 18.60 8.90 6.59
N THR A 297 17.60 8.95 7.45
CA THR A 297 17.48 8.10 8.66
C THR A 297 16.33 7.08 8.52
N MET A 298 16.36 6.02 9.32
CA MET A 298 15.38 4.94 9.35
C MET A 298 15.11 4.46 10.78
N ARG A 299 14.11 3.59 10.98
CA ARG A 299 13.78 2.96 12.28
C ARG A 299 13.79 3.94 13.44
N SER A 300 14.86 3.99 14.25
CA SER A 300 14.96 4.88 15.41
C SER A 300 14.96 6.37 15.07
N GLY A 301 15.11 6.74 13.79
CA GLY A 301 15.04 8.11 13.31
C GLY A 301 13.67 8.77 13.46
N SER A 302 12.60 7.97 13.60
CA SER A 302 11.24 8.47 13.88
C SER A 302 10.39 7.39 14.57
N SER A 303 9.16 7.72 14.95
CA SER A 303 8.26 6.81 15.67
C SER A 303 7.44 5.88 14.77
N TYR A 304 7.44 6.09 13.44
CA TYR A 304 6.63 5.33 12.47
C TYR A 304 6.74 3.82 12.63
N SER A 305 5.59 3.14 12.66
CA SER A 305 5.45 1.69 12.70
C SER A 305 4.41 1.23 11.67
N THR A 306 4.19 -0.08 11.54
CA THR A 306 3.21 -0.68 10.62
C THR A 306 2.00 -1.26 11.36
N TRP A 307 1.71 -0.76 12.57
CA TRP A 307 0.62 -1.24 13.40
C TRP A 307 -0.78 -0.80 12.93
N TRP A 308 -0.95 0.51 12.73
CA TRP A 308 -2.28 1.14 12.62
C TRP A 308 -2.82 1.14 11.18
N ASN A 309 -4.05 0.66 10.98
CA ASN A 309 -4.74 0.56 9.68
C ASN A 309 -5.64 1.77 9.39
N GLY A 310 -5.08 2.90 8.96
CA GLY A 310 -5.96 4.00 8.52
C GLY A 310 -5.32 5.11 7.71
N GLY A 311 -4.00 5.08 7.50
CA GLY A 311 -3.33 5.94 6.55
C GLY A 311 -3.26 5.27 5.19
N LEU A 312 -3.05 6.06 4.14
CA LEU A 312 -2.92 5.60 2.75
C LEU A 312 -1.94 4.43 2.66
N ARG A 313 -0.73 4.62 3.20
CA ARG A 313 0.31 3.60 3.21
C ARG A 313 0.05 2.41 4.12
N THR A 314 -0.78 2.55 5.16
CA THR A 314 -0.88 1.52 6.21
C THR A 314 -2.06 0.60 5.97
N THR A 315 -3.15 1.12 5.41
CA THR A 315 -4.29 0.30 4.99
C THR A 315 -3.89 -0.73 3.92
N VAL A 316 -2.94 -0.40 3.04
CA VAL A 316 -2.52 -1.29 1.96
C VAL A 316 -1.78 -2.55 2.45
N TYR A 317 -1.17 -2.52 3.65
CA TYR A 317 -0.55 -3.71 4.26
C TYR A 317 -1.58 -4.83 4.48
N PHE A 318 -2.81 -4.46 4.84
CA PHE A 318 -3.91 -5.40 5.08
C PHE A 318 -4.53 -5.94 3.77
N HIS A 319 -4.04 -5.45 2.64
CA HIS A 319 -4.44 -5.81 1.29
C HIS A 319 -3.28 -6.44 0.51
N ASN A 320 -2.27 -6.96 1.21
CA ASN A 320 -1.10 -7.64 0.66
C ASN A 320 -0.19 -6.76 -0.23
N GLN A 321 -0.18 -5.43 -0.02
CA GLN A 321 0.65 -4.50 -0.79
C GLN A 321 1.73 -3.86 0.09
N ILE A 322 2.86 -3.50 -0.50
CA ILE A 322 3.98 -2.87 0.20
C ILE A 322 3.78 -1.36 0.27
N GLY A 323 3.36 -0.86 1.44
CA GLY A 323 3.21 0.56 1.72
C GLY A 323 4.49 1.26 2.20
N LEU A 324 4.80 2.41 1.60
CA LEU A 324 5.98 3.23 1.88
C LEU A 324 5.58 4.68 2.18
N LEU A 325 6.43 5.38 2.93
CA LEU A 325 6.38 6.81 3.21
C LEU A 325 7.78 7.31 3.43
N THR A 326 8.01 8.53 2.98
CA THR A 326 9.16 9.32 3.40
C THR A 326 8.69 10.64 3.96
N GLU A 327 9.36 11.10 5.00
CA GLU A 327 9.22 12.45 5.52
C GLU A 327 10.46 13.25 5.13
N THR A 328 10.32 14.33 4.38
CA THR A 328 11.49 15.06 3.88
C THR A 328 11.42 16.53 4.25
N ILE A 329 12.52 17.08 4.79
CA ILE A 329 12.66 18.52 4.98
C ILE A 329 12.45 19.22 3.63
N GLY A 330 11.72 20.33 3.59
CA GLY A 330 11.53 21.08 2.35
C GLY A 330 10.51 22.20 2.50
N ASN A 331 10.78 23.32 1.85
CA ASN A 331 9.85 24.45 1.76
C ASN A 331 10.31 25.30 0.56
N PRO A 332 9.40 25.90 -0.23
CA PRO A 332 9.81 26.78 -1.32
C PRO A 332 10.54 28.02 -0.83
N THR A 333 10.31 28.46 0.42
CA THR A 333 11.21 29.40 1.10
C THR A 333 12.40 28.62 1.66
N PRO A 334 13.65 28.99 1.31
CA PRO A 334 14.84 28.36 1.86
C PRO A 334 14.80 28.29 3.38
N GLN A 335 15.25 27.17 3.92
CA GLN A 335 15.30 26.93 5.37
C GLN A 335 16.71 26.47 5.77
N VAL A 336 16.90 26.15 7.05
CA VAL A 336 18.19 25.70 7.57
C VAL A 336 18.02 24.30 8.14
N ILE A 337 18.91 23.37 7.76
CA ILE A 337 19.09 22.13 8.52
C ILE A 337 19.80 22.51 9.82
N PRO A 338 19.15 22.38 10.99
CA PRO A 338 19.74 22.81 12.25
C PRO A 338 20.86 21.87 12.68
N PHE A 339 21.82 22.42 13.44
CA PHE A 339 22.83 21.61 14.10
C PHE A 339 22.22 20.85 15.27
N ILE A 340 22.19 19.51 15.16
CA ILE A 340 21.76 18.60 16.23
C ILE A 340 22.94 17.65 16.51
N PRO A 341 23.67 17.81 17.63
CA PRO A 341 24.85 16.99 17.94
C PRO A 341 24.61 15.48 17.83
N GLU A 342 23.45 15.01 18.27
CA GLU A 342 23.06 13.59 18.29
C GLU A 342 22.86 13.00 16.88
N GLN A 343 22.74 13.86 15.86
CA GLN A 343 22.62 13.46 14.46
C GLN A 343 23.95 13.53 13.71
N GLN A 344 25.06 13.90 14.36
CA GLN A 344 26.37 14.02 13.71
C GLN A 344 27.26 12.79 13.88
N LEU A 345 26.87 11.85 14.74
CA LEU A 345 27.56 10.57 14.88
C LEU A 345 26.91 9.53 13.94
N PRO A 346 27.64 8.96 12.98
CA PRO A 346 27.14 7.86 12.15
C PRO A 346 26.68 6.68 13.00
N ARG A 347 25.51 6.13 12.66
CA ARG A 347 24.97 4.90 13.27
C ARG A 347 24.25 4.07 12.21
N ALA A 348 23.91 2.82 12.52
CA ALA A 348 23.20 1.96 11.58
C ALA A 348 21.94 2.63 11.00
N ASP A 349 21.17 3.32 11.84
CA ASP A 349 19.92 4.00 11.47
C ASP A 349 20.11 5.41 10.86
N LEU A 350 21.35 5.92 10.78
CA LEU A 350 21.76 7.15 10.09
C LEU A 350 23.24 7.01 9.67
N PRO A 351 23.52 6.28 8.57
CA PRO A 351 24.89 5.91 8.21
C PRO A 351 25.74 7.10 7.75
N TYR A 352 25.12 8.05 7.07
CA TYR A 352 25.79 9.22 6.52
C TYR A 352 25.13 10.51 7.01
N PRO A 353 25.53 11.06 8.17
CA PRO A 353 25.08 12.34 8.68
C PRO A 353 25.28 13.51 7.72
N ILE A 354 24.35 14.48 7.75
CA ILE A 354 24.46 15.73 7.01
C ILE A 354 24.93 16.87 7.93
N ALA A 355 25.78 17.76 7.38
CA ALA A 355 26.18 18.99 8.06
C ALA A 355 25.05 20.04 8.04
N PRO A 356 24.91 20.86 9.09
CA PRO A 356 23.98 21.98 9.11
C PRO A 356 24.28 22.95 7.97
N GLN A 357 23.26 23.35 7.23
CA GLN A 357 23.40 24.20 6.03
C GLN A 357 22.08 24.86 5.66
N VAL A 358 22.14 25.90 4.83
CA VAL A 358 20.97 26.40 4.12
C VAL A 358 20.49 25.31 3.16
N TRP A 359 19.19 25.06 3.18
CA TRP A 359 18.54 24.03 2.41
C TRP A 359 17.50 24.63 1.48
N HIS A 360 17.67 24.36 0.19
CA HIS A 360 16.82 24.85 -0.89
C HIS A 360 15.82 23.78 -1.32
N PHE A 361 14.66 24.23 -1.78
CA PHE A 361 13.54 23.33 -2.09
C PHE A 361 13.89 22.28 -3.15
N ARG A 362 14.69 22.67 -4.16
CA ARG A 362 15.16 21.75 -5.20
C ARG A 362 15.91 20.55 -4.62
N GLN A 363 16.70 20.73 -3.55
CA GLN A 363 17.45 19.63 -2.95
C GLN A 363 16.51 18.55 -2.40
N SER A 364 15.41 18.94 -1.75
CA SER A 364 14.37 18.01 -1.30
C SER A 364 13.74 17.23 -2.46
N ILE A 365 13.47 17.92 -3.57
CA ILE A 365 12.91 17.29 -4.78
C ILE A 365 13.88 16.26 -5.33
N GLU A 366 15.19 16.56 -5.38
CA GLU A 366 16.21 15.60 -5.79
C GLU A 366 16.27 14.36 -4.88
N TYR A 367 16.06 14.51 -3.56
CA TYR A 367 15.98 13.35 -2.66
C TYR A 367 14.74 12.49 -2.95
N SER A 368 13.57 13.11 -3.15
CA SER A 368 12.36 12.38 -3.54
C SER A 368 12.51 11.66 -4.88
N LEU A 369 13.18 12.27 -5.86
CA LEU A 369 13.49 11.62 -7.14
C LEU A 369 14.40 10.41 -6.97
N THR A 370 15.45 10.50 -6.15
CA THR A 370 16.30 9.35 -5.81
C THR A 370 15.47 8.24 -5.18
N ALA A 371 14.61 8.57 -4.22
CA ALA A 371 13.72 7.63 -3.55
C ALA A 371 12.79 6.92 -4.56
N ASN A 372 12.11 7.68 -5.43
CA ASN A 372 11.24 7.15 -6.47
C ASN A 372 12.00 6.20 -7.40
N ARG A 373 13.19 6.60 -7.87
CA ARG A 373 13.97 5.74 -8.76
C ARG A 373 14.48 4.48 -8.05
N ALA A 374 14.79 4.52 -6.76
CA ALA A 374 15.13 3.32 -5.99
C ALA A 374 13.95 2.34 -5.90
N VAL A 375 12.75 2.85 -5.64
CA VAL A 375 11.52 2.05 -5.61
C VAL A 375 11.21 1.45 -6.99
N LEU A 376 11.32 2.24 -8.05
CA LEU A 376 11.13 1.74 -9.42
C LEU A 376 12.20 0.73 -9.83
N ASP A 377 13.44 0.91 -9.35
CA ASP A 377 14.53 -0.03 -9.64
C ASP A 377 14.28 -1.40 -9.04
N ILE A 378 13.96 -1.46 -7.74
CA ILE A 378 13.67 -2.73 -7.09
C ILE A 378 12.39 -3.35 -7.63
N ALA A 379 11.37 -2.55 -7.96
CA ALA A 379 10.14 -3.04 -8.59
C ALA A 379 10.41 -3.68 -9.96
N SER A 380 11.27 -3.08 -10.78
CA SER A 380 11.65 -3.63 -12.09
C SER A 380 12.45 -4.92 -11.95
N ARG A 381 13.42 -4.98 -11.02
CA ARG A 381 14.29 -6.15 -10.81
C ARG A 381 13.57 -7.33 -10.17
N GLU A 382 12.65 -7.06 -9.24
CA GLU A 382 11.93 -8.07 -8.45
C GLU A 382 10.48 -8.29 -8.94
N ARG A 383 10.16 -7.80 -10.15
CA ARG A 383 8.80 -7.79 -10.71
C ARG A 383 8.06 -9.12 -10.58
N GLU A 384 8.70 -10.22 -10.98
CA GLU A 384 8.11 -11.55 -10.93
C GLU A 384 7.83 -11.97 -9.47
N ASN A 385 8.79 -11.73 -8.57
CA ASN A 385 8.65 -12.06 -7.15
C ASN A 385 7.54 -11.24 -6.50
N LEU A 386 7.48 -9.93 -6.74
CA LEU A 386 6.44 -9.05 -6.21
C LEU A 386 5.03 -9.51 -6.64
N LEU A 387 4.85 -9.82 -7.93
CA LEU A 387 3.57 -10.29 -8.46
C LEU A 387 3.19 -11.67 -7.90
N PHE A 388 4.15 -12.60 -7.82
CA PHE A 388 3.90 -13.92 -7.28
C PHE A 388 3.62 -13.89 -5.77
N ASN A 389 4.38 -13.11 -5.01
CA ASN A 389 4.19 -12.98 -3.57
C ASN A 389 2.86 -12.32 -3.23
N PHE A 390 2.36 -11.43 -4.10
CA PHE A 390 1.02 -10.88 -3.98
C PHE A 390 -0.06 -11.99 -4.00
N TRP A 391 0.06 -12.93 -4.94
CA TRP A 391 -0.78 -14.13 -4.98
C TRP A 391 -0.56 -15.05 -3.77
N ARG A 392 0.69 -15.26 -3.35
CA ARG A 392 1.02 -16.12 -2.20
C ARG A 392 0.38 -15.60 -0.91
N MET A 393 0.48 -14.31 -0.64
CA MET A 393 -0.14 -13.68 0.53
C MET A 393 -1.68 -13.79 0.48
N GLY A 394 -2.28 -13.59 -0.69
CA GLY A 394 -3.71 -13.81 -0.89
C GLY A 394 -4.12 -15.27 -0.63
N ARG A 395 -3.33 -16.23 -1.13
CA ARG A 395 -3.58 -17.67 -0.94
C ARG A 395 -3.45 -18.07 0.53
N ASN A 396 -2.40 -17.60 1.20
CA ASN A 396 -2.21 -17.78 2.64
C ASN A 396 -3.42 -17.27 3.43
N SER A 397 -3.93 -16.08 3.09
CA SER A 397 -5.11 -15.49 3.72
C SER A 397 -6.37 -16.33 3.52
N ILE A 398 -6.63 -16.79 2.29
CA ILE A 398 -7.75 -17.69 1.99
C ILE A 398 -7.62 -18.99 2.77
N ASP A 399 -6.43 -19.60 2.79
CA ASP A 399 -6.17 -20.84 3.52
C ASP A 399 -6.40 -20.66 5.02
N ARG A 400 -5.90 -19.57 5.62
CA ARG A 400 -6.11 -19.27 7.04
C ARG A 400 -7.58 -19.01 7.37
N GLY A 401 -8.31 -18.36 6.47
CA GLY A 401 -9.76 -18.18 6.59
C GLY A 401 -10.57 -19.44 6.26
N SER A 402 -9.92 -20.50 5.75
CA SER A 402 -10.54 -21.75 5.31
C SER A 402 -10.35 -22.93 6.28
N ARG A 403 -9.57 -22.76 7.36
CA ARG A 403 -9.34 -23.76 8.41
C ARG A 403 -9.12 -23.12 9.77
N ASP A 404 -8.97 -23.95 10.80
CA ASP A 404 -8.60 -23.48 12.12
C ASP A 404 -7.21 -22.83 12.08
N THR A 405 -7.16 -21.58 12.53
CA THR A 405 -5.95 -20.78 12.63
C THR A 405 -5.97 -19.94 13.89
N TRP A 406 -4.79 -19.54 14.37
CA TRP A 406 -4.63 -18.77 15.60
C TRP A 406 -3.66 -17.63 15.32
N THR A 407 -4.15 -16.40 15.34
CA THR A 407 -3.27 -15.24 15.31
C THR A 407 -2.63 -15.07 16.68
N ALA A 408 -1.30 -15.08 16.74
CA ALA A 408 -0.58 -14.83 17.97
C ALA A 408 -0.75 -13.36 18.38
N SER A 409 -0.79 -13.10 19.69
CA SER A 409 -0.90 -11.75 20.21
C SER A 409 -0.15 -11.60 21.54
N PRO A 410 0.23 -10.38 21.94
CA PRO A 410 0.96 -10.14 23.18
C PRO A 410 0.28 -10.75 24.41
N SER A 411 -1.04 -10.53 24.58
CA SER A 411 -1.79 -11.08 25.71
C SER A 411 -1.82 -12.62 25.71
N ARG A 412 -1.89 -13.26 24.53
CA ARG A 412 -1.84 -14.72 24.39
C ARG A 412 -0.47 -15.28 24.78
N ILE A 413 0.60 -14.62 24.36
CA ILE A 413 1.98 -15.00 24.74
C ILE A 413 2.19 -14.82 26.25
N ASP A 414 1.66 -13.75 26.85
CA ASP A 414 1.73 -13.55 28.29
C ASP A 414 0.92 -14.59 29.08
N ALA A 415 -0.22 -15.05 28.55
CA ALA A 415 -0.97 -16.16 29.13
C ALA A 415 -0.16 -17.47 29.11
N VAL A 416 0.55 -17.75 28.01
CA VAL A 416 1.47 -18.89 27.90
C VAL A 416 2.58 -18.81 28.94
N LYS A 417 3.26 -17.65 29.05
CA LYS A 417 4.33 -17.44 30.05
C LYS A 417 3.83 -17.65 31.47
N LYS A 418 2.67 -17.08 31.82
CA LYS A 418 2.03 -17.26 33.13
C LYS A 418 1.73 -18.73 33.43
N LYS A 419 1.27 -19.49 32.42
CA LYS A 419 0.99 -20.92 32.57
C LYS A 419 2.28 -21.74 32.77
N ILE A 420 3.34 -21.44 32.05
CA ILE A 420 4.67 -22.05 32.24
C ILE A 420 5.19 -21.79 33.65
N ASP A 421 5.10 -20.55 34.13
CA ASP A 421 5.56 -20.20 35.48
C ASP A 421 4.72 -20.88 36.56
N ALA A 422 3.39 -21.00 36.36
CA ALA A 422 2.48 -21.65 37.29
C ALA A 422 2.67 -23.18 37.39
N ASP A 423 2.99 -23.85 36.29
CA ASP A 423 3.25 -25.30 36.28
C ASP A 423 4.65 -25.66 36.85
N GLY A 424 5.41 -24.65 37.28
CA GLY A 424 6.84 -24.73 37.51
C GLY A 424 7.58 -24.80 36.18
N ARG A 425 8.79 -24.25 36.12
CA ARG A 425 9.66 -24.30 34.92
C ARG A 425 10.17 -25.72 34.65
N VAL A 426 9.27 -26.66 34.40
CA VAL A 426 9.55 -28.05 34.05
C VAL A 426 9.99 -28.04 32.58
N GLY A 427 11.30 -27.86 32.37
CA GLY A 427 11.93 -28.17 31.10
C GLY A 427 11.96 -29.69 30.88
N ALA A 428 11.89 -30.13 29.63
CA ALA A 428 12.03 -31.53 29.26
C ALA A 428 13.25 -32.17 29.95
N THR A 429 13.02 -33.23 30.72
CA THR A 429 14.06 -34.04 31.36
C THR A 429 14.76 -34.89 30.30
N ALA A 430 15.91 -34.44 29.79
CA ALA A 430 16.90 -35.32 29.18
C ALA A 430 18.03 -35.60 30.18
N MET A 431 18.23 -36.88 30.47
CA MET A 431 19.44 -37.40 31.14
C MET A 431 20.66 -37.06 30.28
N GLY A 432 21.67 -36.41 30.87
CA GLY A 432 22.97 -36.26 30.21
C GLY A 432 23.69 -37.60 30.08
N ALA A 433 24.72 -37.67 29.24
CA ALA A 433 25.56 -38.85 29.00
C ALA A 433 26.23 -39.42 30.27
N GLU A 434 26.14 -38.74 31.41
CA GLU A 434 26.68 -39.13 32.72
C GLU A 434 25.60 -39.32 33.81
N GLY A 435 24.31 -39.33 33.46
CA GLY A 435 23.24 -39.67 34.42
C GLY A 435 23.00 -38.66 35.57
N ARG A 436 23.46 -37.41 35.46
CA ARG A 436 23.16 -36.35 36.46
C ARG A 436 22.00 -35.44 36.01
N PRO A 437 21.07 -35.07 36.91
CA PRO A 437 20.05 -34.06 36.62
C PRO A 437 20.69 -32.68 36.51
N VAL A 438 20.48 -32.00 35.37
CA VAL A 438 20.82 -30.58 35.21
C VAL A 438 19.59 -29.76 35.65
N THR A 439 19.58 -29.32 36.91
CA THR A 439 18.56 -28.40 37.42
C THR A 439 19.00 -26.95 37.21
N GLY A 440 18.15 -26.13 36.58
CA GLY A 440 18.11 -24.69 36.91
C GLY A 440 18.59 -23.65 35.89
N ALA A 441 18.76 -23.94 34.59
CA ALA A 441 18.98 -22.86 33.62
C ALA A 441 17.65 -22.15 33.30
N PRO A 442 17.56 -20.80 33.36
CA PRO A 442 16.35 -20.07 32.98
C PRO A 442 15.98 -20.32 31.51
N VAL A 443 14.70 -20.58 31.24
CA VAL A 443 14.16 -20.42 29.89
C VAL A 443 14.22 -18.92 29.57
N GLY A 444 15.09 -18.51 28.64
CA GLY A 444 15.15 -17.13 28.14
C GLY A 444 16.30 -16.24 28.65
N ASP A 445 17.45 -16.79 29.05
CA ASP A 445 18.68 -15.99 29.13
C ASP A 445 19.16 -15.63 27.70
N PRO A 446 19.20 -14.34 27.32
CA PRO A 446 19.53 -13.93 25.95
C PRO A 446 21.02 -14.13 25.59
N ILE A 447 21.90 -14.43 26.56
CA ILE A 447 23.34 -14.57 26.33
C ILE A 447 23.78 -16.05 26.27
N ASN A 448 22.97 -16.98 26.77
CA ASN A 448 23.29 -18.40 26.77
C ASN A 448 22.74 -19.12 25.52
N GLN A 449 23.60 -19.23 24.51
CA GLN A 449 23.40 -20.01 23.30
C GLN A 449 23.07 -21.47 23.66
N PHE A 450 22.02 -22.04 23.04
CA PHE A 450 21.47 -23.41 23.20
C PHE A 450 20.42 -23.65 24.31
N GLY A 451 19.64 -22.64 24.71
CA GLY A 451 18.53 -22.80 25.67
C GLY A 451 17.50 -23.88 25.27
N ARG A 452 17.11 -24.74 26.23
CA ARG A 452 15.97 -25.68 26.08
C ARG A 452 14.67 -24.87 25.98
N GLY A 453 13.85 -25.15 24.96
CA GLY A 453 12.52 -24.56 24.82
C GLY A 453 11.53 -25.05 25.89
N ALA A 454 10.41 -24.34 26.02
CA ALA A 454 9.28 -24.81 26.82
C ALA A 454 8.62 -26.06 26.18
N ASP A 455 7.91 -26.85 26.98
CA ASP A 455 7.15 -28.00 26.49
C ASP A 455 6.11 -27.57 25.42
N VAL A 456 6.04 -28.29 24.31
CA VAL A 456 5.12 -28.00 23.19
C VAL A 456 3.65 -28.04 23.62
N LYS A 457 3.31 -28.70 24.74
CA LYS A 457 1.95 -28.67 25.30
C LYS A 457 1.46 -27.24 25.53
N TYR A 458 2.32 -26.29 25.89
CA TYR A 458 1.89 -24.90 26.08
C TYR A 458 1.52 -24.21 24.76
N TYR A 459 2.19 -24.60 23.67
CA TYR A 459 1.82 -24.17 22.33
C TYR A 459 0.47 -24.76 21.91
N ASN A 460 0.26 -26.06 22.12
CA ASN A 460 -0.97 -26.76 21.71
C ASN A 460 -2.19 -26.39 22.58
N ASP A 461 -2.03 -26.43 23.91
CA ASP A 461 -3.15 -26.40 24.86
C ASP A 461 -3.52 -24.97 25.29
N VAL A 462 -2.56 -24.03 25.22
CA VAL A 462 -2.78 -22.63 25.65
C VAL A 462 -2.82 -21.71 24.44
N LEU A 463 -1.76 -21.67 23.64
CA LEU A 463 -1.69 -20.76 22.49
C LEU A 463 -2.66 -21.17 21.37
N HIS A 464 -2.85 -22.48 21.16
CA HIS A 464 -3.73 -23.06 20.14
C HIS A 464 -5.01 -23.67 20.73
N ALA A 465 -5.45 -23.19 21.90
CA ALA A 465 -6.71 -23.62 22.49
C ALA A 465 -7.88 -23.43 21.49
N PRO A 466 -8.78 -24.41 21.31
CA PRO A 466 -9.84 -24.34 20.30
C PRO A 466 -10.77 -23.11 20.39
N ALA A 467 -10.92 -22.53 21.58
CA ALA A 467 -11.71 -21.31 21.79
C ALA A 467 -11.02 -20.04 21.25
N LEU A 468 -9.70 -20.06 21.05
CA LEU A 468 -8.89 -18.93 20.60
C LEU A 468 -8.67 -18.90 19.08
N ARG A 469 -9.27 -19.86 18.35
CA ARG A 469 -9.28 -19.88 16.88
C ARG A 469 -9.74 -18.54 16.34
N ASP A 470 -9.15 -18.10 15.25
CA ASP A 470 -9.61 -16.95 14.49
C ASP A 470 -10.98 -17.24 13.86
N ALA A 471 -11.76 -16.19 13.60
CA ALA A 471 -13.08 -16.35 13.03
C ALA A 471 -13.01 -16.88 11.58
N ARG A 472 -13.98 -17.72 11.23
CA ARG A 472 -14.28 -18.17 9.85
C ARG A 472 -15.19 -17.21 9.11
N GLY A 473 -15.91 -16.37 9.85
CA GLY A 473 -16.67 -15.25 9.33
C GLY A 473 -17.46 -14.54 10.41
N TYR A 474 -18.06 -13.43 10.01
CA TYR A 474 -18.91 -12.58 10.84
C TYR A 474 -20.28 -12.47 10.21
N ILE A 475 -21.33 -12.52 11.03
CA ILE A 475 -22.72 -12.33 10.60
C ILE A 475 -23.26 -11.09 11.30
N LEU A 476 -23.75 -10.11 10.54
CA LEU A 476 -24.42 -8.92 11.05
C LEU A 476 -25.93 -9.10 10.83
N PRO A 477 -26.71 -9.37 11.89
CA PRO A 477 -28.16 -9.57 11.77
C PRO A 477 -28.86 -8.33 11.23
N SER A 478 -29.80 -8.49 10.30
CA SER A 478 -30.57 -7.36 9.75
C SER A 478 -31.66 -6.80 10.66
N ASP A 479 -31.93 -7.48 11.77
CA ASP A 479 -32.88 -7.09 12.81
C ASP A 479 -32.23 -6.35 14.00
N GLN A 480 -30.95 -5.98 13.89
CA GLN A 480 -30.32 -5.10 14.88
C GLN A 480 -30.92 -3.69 14.84
N ALA A 481 -30.93 -3.01 15.99
CA ALA A 481 -31.61 -1.72 16.17
C ALA A 481 -31.16 -0.62 15.19
N ASP A 482 -29.86 -0.58 14.86
CA ASP A 482 -29.29 0.39 13.90
C ASP A 482 -28.61 -0.33 12.72
N PHE A 483 -29.42 -1.05 11.94
CA PHE A 483 -28.96 -1.66 10.70
C PHE A 483 -28.45 -0.66 9.62
N PRO A 484 -28.93 0.60 9.56
CA PRO A 484 -28.29 1.64 8.74
C PRO A 484 -26.81 1.85 9.07
N THR A 485 -26.43 1.93 10.35
CA THR A 485 -25.01 2.03 10.75
C THR A 485 -24.23 0.77 10.41
N ALA A 486 -24.81 -0.42 10.58
CA ALA A 486 -24.22 -1.68 10.10
C ALA A 486 -23.99 -1.66 8.58
N THR A 487 -24.93 -1.10 7.80
CA THR A 487 -24.79 -0.93 6.35
C THR A 487 -23.68 0.07 6.01
N LYS A 488 -23.56 1.18 6.75
CA LYS A 488 -22.44 2.12 6.59
C LYS A 488 -21.10 1.43 6.82
N PHE A 489 -20.98 0.62 7.88
CA PHE A 489 -19.79 -0.18 8.14
C PHE A 489 -19.48 -1.17 7.02
N ILE A 490 -20.49 -1.89 6.51
CA ILE A 490 -20.29 -2.77 5.35
C ILE A 490 -19.81 -1.99 4.11
N ASN A 491 -20.29 -0.77 3.90
CA ASN A 491 -19.81 0.07 2.81
C ASN A 491 -18.35 0.49 2.98
N THR A 492 -17.85 0.71 4.20
CA THR A 492 -16.41 0.98 4.41
C THR A 492 -15.56 -0.21 3.97
N LEU A 493 -15.99 -1.45 4.29
CA LEU A 493 -15.34 -2.67 3.84
C LEU A 493 -15.39 -2.83 2.30
N LEU A 494 -16.54 -2.55 1.68
CA LEU A 494 -16.70 -2.62 0.23
C LEU A 494 -15.83 -1.60 -0.50
N HIS A 495 -15.68 -0.38 0.02
CA HIS A 495 -14.78 0.64 -0.55
C HIS A 495 -13.33 0.15 -0.64
N VAL A 496 -12.87 -0.63 0.35
CA VAL A 496 -11.52 -1.19 0.36
C VAL A 496 -11.45 -2.62 -0.22
N GLY A 497 -12.45 -3.04 -0.99
CA GLY A 497 -12.37 -4.27 -1.78
C GLY A 497 -12.59 -5.56 -0.97
N VAL A 498 -13.06 -5.49 0.28
CA VAL A 498 -13.50 -6.67 1.03
C VAL A 498 -14.75 -7.25 0.39
N THR A 499 -14.77 -8.57 0.23
CA THR A 499 -15.94 -9.30 -0.25
C THR A 499 -16.95 -9.47 0.89
N VAL A 500 -18.15 -8.94 0.68
CA VAL A 500 -19.30 -9.04 1.59
C VAL A 500 -20.46 -9.72 0.86
N HIS A 501 -21.22 -10.53 1.59
CA HIS A 501 -22.43 -11.17 1.09
C HIS A 501 -23.66 -10.68 1.85
N ARG A 502 -24.83 -10.83 1.22
CA ARG A 502 -26.15 -10.62 1.81
C ARG A 502 -26.95 -11.91 1.76
N ALA A 503 -27.60 -12.27 2.86
CA ALA A 503 -28.49 -13.43 2.89
C ALA A 503 -29.80 -13.11 2.15
N THR A 504 -30.18 -13.93 1.17
CA THR A 504 -31.42 -13.76 0.38
C THR A 504 -32.65 -14.41 1.04
N ALA A 505 -32.43 -15.30 2.00
CA ALA A 505 -33.47 -15.93 2.83
C ALA A 505 -32.96 -16.13 4.27
N PRO A 506 -33.85 -16.39 5.25
CA PRO A 506 -33.42 -16.74 6.61
C PRO A 506 -32.55 -18.01 6.61
N PHE A 507 -31.59 -18.07 7.52
CA PHE A 507 -30.65 -19.20 7.62
C PHE A 507 -30.24 -19.45 9.07
N THR A 508 -29.67 -20.61 9.38
CA THR A 508 -29.28 -20.99 10.75
C THR A 508 -27.80 -21.33 10.81
N VAL A 509 -27.09 -20.77 11.80
CA VAL A 509 -25.70 -21.11 12.12
C VAL A 509 -25.59 -21.34 13.62
N ARG A 510 -25.00 -22.47 14.02
CA ARG A 510 -24.83 -22.86 15.44
C ARG A 510 -26.11 -22.77 16.28
N GLY A 511 -27.26 -23.11 15.68
CA GLY A 511 -28.57 -23.10 16.34
C GLY A 511 -29.23 -21.71 16.47
N LYS A 512 -28.57 -20.64 16.00
CA LYS A 512 -29.17 -19.30 15.91
C LYS A 512 -29.67 -19.05 14.49
N THR A 513 -30.92 -18.61 14.36
CA THR A 513 -31.52 -18.20 13.09
C THR A 513 -31.26 -16.73 12.84
N TYR A 514 -30.85 -16.41 11.61
CA TYR A 514 -30.61 -15.06 11.13
C TYR A 514 -31.65 -14.69 10.06
N PRO A 515 -32.23 -13.48 10.10
CA PRO A 515 -33.19 -13.03 9.10
C PRO A 515 -32.56 -12.83 7.72
N ALA A 516 -33.40 -12.90 6.69
CA ALA A 516 -33.03 -12.46 5.35
C ALA A 516 -32.57 -10.98 5.39
N GLY A 517 -31.61 -10.66 4.53
CA GLY A 517 -31.01 -9.33 4.46
C GLY A 517 -29.80 -9.13 5.36
N SER A 518 -29.52 -10.05 6.30
CA SER A 518 -28.31 -10.02 7.13
C SER A 518 -27.03 -10.02 6.28
N TYR A 519 -26.00 -9.31 6.73
CA TYR A 519 -24.70 -9.32 6.04
C TYR A 519 -23.80 -10.43 6.56
N VAL A 520 -22.99 -10.99 5.65
CA VAL A 520 -22.03 -12.06 5.94
C VAL A 520 -20.67 -11.70 5.37
N VAL A 521 -19.66 -11.64 6.25
CA VAL A 521 -18.26 -11.38 5.88
C VAL A 521 -17.45 -12.64 6.21
N LYS A 522 -17.13 -13.46 5.20
CA LYS A 522 -16.29 -14.65 5.37
C LYS A 522 -14.82 -14.24 5.44
N THR A 523 -14.02 -14.91 6.27
CA THR A 523 -12.58 -14.62 6.37
C THR A 523 -11.74 -15.35 5.31
N ALA A 524 -12.31 -16.33 4.60
CA ALA A 524 -11.69 -17.02 3.47
C ALA A 524 -11.62 -16.14 2.20
N GLN A 525 -10.85 -15.06 2.26
CA GLN A 525 -10.62 -14.13 1.15
C GLN A 525 -9.21 -13.53 1.23
N ALA A 526 -8.72 -12.99 0.11
CA ALA A 526 -7.33 -12.51 0.01
C ALA A 526 -7.01 -11.38 1.00
N PHE A 527 -7.98 -10.52 1.31
CA PHE A 527 -7.83 -9.39 2.25
C PHE A 527 -8.32 -9.73 3.68
N ARG A 528 -8.18 -11.00 4.08
CA ARG A 528 -8.48 -11.48 5.44
C ARG A 528 -7.89 -10.59 6.55
N PRO A 529 -6.64 -10.09 6.46
CA PRO A 529 -6.09 -9.25 7.52
C PRO A 529 -6.96 -8.03 7.81
N HIS A 530 -7.45 -7.35 6.77
CA HIS A 530 -8.33 -6.19 6.95
C HIS A 530 -9.64 -6.58 7.64
N VAL A 531 -10.23 -7.72 7.28
CA VAL A 531 -11.46 -8.22 7.92
C VAL A 531 -11.22 -8.44 9.42
N LEU A 532 -10.18 -9.17 9.82
CA LEU A 532 -9.91 -9.40 11.24
C LEU A 532 -9.70 -8.08 11.98
N ASP A 533 -8.93 -7.17 11.40
CA ASP A 533 -8.58 -5.89 12.01
C ASP A 533 -9.79 -4.96 12.24
N MET A 534 -10.84 -5.09 11.41
CA MET A 534 -12.09 -4.32 11.53
C MET A 534 -13.12 -4.90 12.50
N PHE A 535 -13.03 -6.21 12.82
CA PHE A 535 -13.99 -6.91 13.67
C PHE A 535 -13.43 -7.36 15.03
N GLU A 536 -12.12 -7.57 15.15
CA GLU A 536 -11.50 -8.10 16.37
C GLU A 536 -10.84 -6.98 17.20
N PRO A 537 -10.78 -7.12 18.54
CA PRO A 537 -10.07 -6.18 19.39
C PRO A 537 -8.58 -6.11 19.05
N GLN A 538 -8.02 -4.90 19.07
CA GLN A 538 -6.59 -4.69 18.93
C GLN A 538 -5.84 -5.12 20.21
N ASP A 539 -4.70 -5.78 20.04
CA ASP A 539 -3.81 -6.21 21.13
C ASP A 539 -2.40 -5.68 20.88
N HIS A 540 -2.25 -4.36 20.99
CA HIS A 540 -0.96 -3.68 20.79
C HIS A 540 0.04 -4.08 21.88
N PRO A 541 1.29 -4.44 21.53
CA PRO A 541 2.27 -4.83 22.53
C PRO A 541 2.64 -3.67 23.46
N ASN A 542 3.01 -3.97 24.70
CA ASN A 542 3.63 -2.98 25.56
C ASN A 542 5.05 -2.69 25.04
N ASP A 543 5.20 -1.57 24.34
CA ASP A 543 6.44 -1.17 23.69
C ASP A 543 7.30 -0.31 24.63
N PHE A 544 8.46 -0.83 25.02
CA PHE A 544 9.40 -0.17 25.92
C PHE A 544 10.77 -0.04 25.28
N ALA A 545 11.54 0.98 25.69
CA ALA A 545 12.93 1.14 25.22
C ALA A 545 13.83 -0.08 25.51
N TYR A 546 13.57 -0.73 26.64
CA TYR A 546 14.17 -1.97 27.12
C TYR A 546 13.26 -2.54 28.23
N PRO A 547 13.43 -3.81 28.67
CA PRO A 547 12.61 -4.38 29.75
C PRO A 547 12.63 -3.51 31.03
N GLY A 548 11.46 -3.03 31.46
CA GLY A 548 11.31 -2.12 32.62
C GLY A 548 11.65 -0.65 32.35
N GLY A 549 12.01 -0.29 31.12
CA GLY A 549 12.28 1.09 30.71
C GLY A 549 11.01 1.91 30.43
N PRO A 550 11.16 3.17 29.98
CA PRO A 550 10.02 4.02 29.64
C PRO A 550 9.27 3.48 28.41
N PRO A 551 7.93 3.63 28.36
CA PRO A 551 7.14 3.22 27.21
C PRO A 551 7.41 4.13 26.00
N LYS A 552 7.45 3.53 24.82
CA LYS A 552 7.43 4.27 23.56
C LYS A 552 5.98 4.51 23.18
N ARG A 553 5.66 5.77 22.89
CA ARG A 553 4.31 6.11 22.41
C ARG A 553 4.08 5.43 21.06
N PRO A 554 2.88 4.87 20.82
CA PRO A 554 2.47 4.48 19.48
C PRO A 554 2.63 5.69 18.54
N TYR A 555 2.99 5.41 17.28
CA TYR A 555 3.05 6.45 16.26
C TYR A 555 1.69 7.12 16.08
N ASP A 556 0.64 6.30 16.04
CA ASP A 556 -0.74 6.71 15.77
C ASP A 556 -1.67 6.11 16.84
N ASN A 557 -2.69 5.35 16.44
CA ASN A 557 -3.60 4.68 17.37
C ASN A 557 -3.18 3.25 17.71
N ALA A 558 -3.22 2.91 19.00
CA ALA A 558 -3.06 1.53 19.48
C ALA A 558 -4.36 0.71 19.45
N GLY A 559 -5.52 1.34 19.23
CA GLY A 559 -6.84 0.69 19.16
C GLY A 559 -7.83 1.48 18.32
N TYR A 560 -8.51 0.83 17.37
CA TYR A 560 -9.32 1.50 16.34
C TYR A 560 -10.32 0.55 15.63
N THR A 561 -10.71 -0.56 16.25
CA THR A 561 -11.61 -1.55 15.64
C THR A 561 -12.97 -0.93 15.31
N LEU A 562 -13.23 -0.75 14.01
CA LEU A 562 -14.34 0.07 13.53
C LEU A 562 -15.71 -0.50 13.89
N ALA A 563 -15.88 -1.84 13.87
CA ALA A 563 -17.14 -2.47 14.25
C ALA A 563 -17.58 -2.09 15.68
N PHE A 564 -16.63 -1.97 16.63
CA PHE A 564 -16.91 -1.54 18.00
C PHE A 564 -17.13 -0.04 18.09
N GLN A 565 -16.33 0.77 17.39
CA GLN A 565 -16.50 2.23 17.37
C GLN A 565 -17.85 2.66 16.80
N MET A 566 -18.38 1.88 15.85
CA MET A 566 -19.68 2.11 15.23
C MET A 566 -20.84 1.41 15.95
N GLY A 567 -20.58 0.68 17.04
CA GLY A 567 -21.62 -0.04 17.79
C GLY A 567 -22.33 -1.14 16.99
N VAL A 568 -21.66 -1.72 15.99
CA VAL A 568 -22.23 -2.74 15.12
C VAL A 568 -22.43 -4.04 15.89
N THR A 569 -23.64 -4.61 15.82
CA THR A 569 -23.91 -5.94 16.38
C THR A 569 -23.56 -7.01 15.35
N PHE A 570 -22.72 -7.97 15.75
CA PHE A 570 -22.32 -9.10 14.91
C PHE A 570 -22.04 -10.35 15.74
N ASP A 571 -22.19 -11.51 15.12
CA ASP A 571 -21.75 -12.79 15.67
C ASP A 571 -20.47 -13.26 15.00
N ARG A 572 -19.51 -13.66 15.84
CA ARG A 572 -18.24 -14.27 15.44
C ARG A 572 -18.40 -15.78 15.30
N ILE A 573 -18.18 -16.32 14.09
CA ILE A 573 -18.36 -17.75 13.79
C ILE A 573 -16.99 -18.43 13.65
N LEU A 574 -16.76 -19.51 14.41
CA LEU A 574 -15.49 -20.26 14.43
C LEU A 574 -15.45 -21.46 13.49
N ASP A 575 -16.59 -21.93 13.03
CA ASP A 575 -16.70 -23.10 12.18
C ASP A 575 -17.06 -22.68 10.75
N GLY A 576 -16.81 -23.54 9.76
CA GLY A 576 -17.27 -23.29 8.40
C GLY A 576 -18.79 -23.21 8.34
N PHE A 577 -19.33 -22.27 7.56
CA PHE A 577 -20.77 -22.10 7.40
C PHE A 577 -21.13 -21.60 6.01
N ASP A 578 -22.32 -22.00 5.57
CA ASP A 578 -22.93 -21.67 4.28
C ASP A 578 -24.40 -21.31 4.48
N GLY A 579 -24.99 -20.71 3.45
CA GLY A 579 -26.36 -20.26 3.45
C GLY A 579 -26.73 -19.66 2.10
N PRO A 580 -27.93 -19.11 1.97
CA PRO A 580 -28.42 -18.47 0.75
C PRO A 580 -27.77 -17.09 0.59
N PHE A 581 -26.45 -17.06 0.39
CA PHE A 581 -25.64 -15.85 0.37
C PHE A 581 -25.39 -15.39 -1.06
N GLU A 582 -25.65 -14.12 -1.32
CA GLU A 582 -25.31 -13.47 -2.59
C GLU A 582 -24.23 -12.43 -2.35
N ARG A 583 -23.18 -12.41 -3.18
CA ARG A 583 -22.12 -11.39 -3.09
C ARG A 583 -22.70 -10.03 -3.44
N ILE A 584 -22.42 -9.02 -2.62
CA ILE A 584 -22.79 -7.63 -2.92
C ILE A 584 -21.87 -7.11 -4.03
N THR A 585 -22.49 -6.58 -5.09
CA THR A 585 -21.80 -5.84 -6.16
C THR A 585 -22.09 -4.35 -5.98
N GLY A 586 -21.04 -3.51 -5.99
CA GLY A 586 -21.17 -2.09 -5.65
C GLY A 586 -21.32 -1.85 -4.15
N LEU A 587 -22.10 -0.84 -3.77
CA LEU A 587 -22.37 -0.49 -2.37
C LEU A 587 -23.70 -1.09 -1.90
N ALA A 588 -23.75 -1.43 -0.61
CA ALA A 588 -24.95 -1.88 0.05
C ALA A 588 -25.90 -0.69 0.32
N SER A 589 -27.18 -0.89 0.04
CA SER A 589 -28.25 0.06 0.35
C SER A 589 -28.95 -0.36 1.64
N PRO A 590 -29.18 0.58 2.58
CA PRO A 590 -29.98 0.27 3.76
C PRO A 590 -31.41 -0.03 3.32
N THR A 591 -32.03 -1.04 3.92
CA THR A 591 -33.48 -1.23 3.79
C THR A 591 -34.18 -0.10 4.55
N PRO A 592 -35.30 0.47 4.04
CA PRO A 592 -36.05 1.48 4.78
C PRO A 592 -36.37 0.99 6.20
N GLY A 593 -35.89 1.72 7.20
CA GLY A 593 -36.19 1.44 8.60
C GLY A 593 -37.60 1.88 8.97
N SER A 594 -38.13 1.33 10.06
CA SER A 594 -39.33 1.85 10.73
C SER A 594 -38.92 2.55 12.03
N VAL A 595 -39.56 3.68 12.32
CA VAL A 595 -39.50 4.30 13.65
C VAL A 595 -40.76 3.88 14.39
N ALA A 596 -40.61 3.02 15.39
CA ALA A 596 -41.68 2.65 16.31
C ALA A 596 -41.37 3.27 17.69
N GLY A 597 -42.36 3.94 18.28
CA GLY A 597 -42.26 4.44 19.65
C GLY A 597 -42.16 3.29 20.65
N ALA A 598 -41.46 3.53 21.76
CA ALA A 598 -41.31 2.58 22.87
C ALA A 598 -42.66 2.25 23.53
#